data_AF-N8Y0A5-F1
#
_entry.id   AF-N8Y0A5-F1
#
_cell.length_a   1.000
_cell.length_b   1.000
_cell.length_c   1.000
_cell.angle_alpha   90.00
_cell.angle_beta   90.00
_cell.angle_gamma   90.00
#
_symmetry.space_group_name_H-M   'P 1'
#
loop_
_entity.id
_entity.type
_entity.pdbx_description
1 polymer ?
#
loop_
_entity_poly.entity_id
_entity_poly.type
_entity_poly.pdbx_seq_one_letter_code
_entity_poly.pdbx_strand_id
1 'polypeptide(L)'
;MQGTWRLYDTHLYIEAKWPDCHWNSADAKSWESRYINKVLTPILMILNDLGYDIQQQEYIFNDPQNRYIRKGDLRADVLQSGGRIEVNFFQNVNAPRRPDNGGRYESNILELMPYLMRLEMFRTINRITAFLESQFNFSCTTKRYELKNVRPGDLTALQYIEARYKECQHFNGDEDAIKAISPSNREDADKNQLVHGGRVWFYDNKGRLKTGIAYYNINSMWWVITGRYDWTNKAGFQLHTNNPGQPRVKRNLYLRKRRLSQVAFNALSAGNEALSQKLNLLIEKEFGDIGLLITRDQARDYFAICGLSYKQINKGQFDQLRKLVNDKLTDSGRMNGTLKVNRKTRYVSHGVGIVEAYIGCKAYYFSDRDAITFNASGNITFASWADDLNVQPVLEAFIQWCNGIKHETTRRKKLSSHV
;
A
#
# COMPACT_ATOMS: atom_id res chain seq x y z
N MET A 1 -17.29 30.36 26.28
CA MET A 1 -16.84 30.47 24.87
C MET A 1 -17.59 29.42 24.06
N GLN A 2 -17.80 29.66 22.77
CA GLN A 2 -18.42 28.72 21.85
C GLN A 2 -17.42 28.41 20.74
N GLY A 3 -17.48 27.21 20.18
CA GLY A 3 -16.52 26.82 19.15
C GLY A 3 -16.79 25.43 18.60
N THR A 4 -15.83 24.94 17.84
CA THR A 4 -15.85 23.60 17.29
C THR A 4 -14.50 22.94 17.46
N TRP A 5 -14.48 21.62 17.40
CA TRP A 5 -13.25 20.86 17.26
C TRP A 5 -13.41 19.81 16.17
N ARG A 6 -12.30 19.44 15.53
CA ARG A 6 -12.25 18.39 14.51
C ARG A 6 -10.93 17.65 14.57
N LEU A 7 -10.98 16.35 14.33
CA LEU A 7 -9.81 15.47 14.22
C LEU A 7 -9.61 15.05 12.77
N TYR A 8 -8.39 15.18 12.25
CA TYR A 8 -7.98 14.68 10.94
C TYR A 8 -6.64 13.95 11.06
N ASP A 9 -6.61 12.66 10.74
CA ASP A 9 -5.45 11.77 10.96
C ASP A 9 -4.95 11.83 12.42
N THR A 10 -3.88 12.60 12.69
CA THR A 10 -3.28 12.86 14.00
C THR A 10 -3.35 14.34 14.44
N HIS A 11 -4.10 15.16 13.71
CA HIS A 11 -4.24 16.61 13.93
C HIS A 11 -5.58 16.93 14.58
N LEU A 12 -5.54 17.43 15.83
CA LEU A 12 -6.70 17.98 16.52
C LEU A 12 -6.74 19.49 16.30
N TYR A 13 -7.78 19.97 15.63
CA TYR A 13 -8.07 21.38 15.44
C TYR A 13 -9.17 21.81 16.38
N ILE A 14 -8.94 22.91 17.11
CA ILE A 14 -9.89 23.52 18.03
C ILE A 14 -10.06 24.96 17.60
N GLU A 15 -11.28 25.38 17.32
CA GLU A 15 -11.56 26.70 16.77
C GLU A 15 -12.70 27.36 17.54
N ALA A 16 -12.40 28.44 18.24
CA ALA A 16 -13.38 29.26 18.94
C ALA A 16 -14.01 30.27 17.98
N LYS A 17 -15.30 30.56 18.18
CA LYS A 17 -16.00 31.61 17.45
C LYS A 17 -15.35 32.96 17.74
N TRP A 18 -14.80 33.58 16.71
CA TRP A 18 -14.16 34.89 16.80
C TRP A 18 -15.18 35.98 17.21
N PRO A 19 -14.81 36.96 18.05
CA PRO A 19 -15.67 38.08 18.41
C PRO A 19 -15.95 38.97 17.19
N ASP A 20 -17.11 39.62 17.18
CA ASP A 20 -17.43 40.61 16.14
C ASP A 20 -16.67 41.91 16.41
N CYS A 21 -15.39 41.93 16.04
CA CYS A 21 -14.52 43.09 16.19
C CYS A 21 -13.40 43.09 15.13
N HIS A 22 -12.86 44.28 14.86
CA HIS A 22 -11.75 44.44 13.92
C HIS A 22 -10.50 43.67 14.38
N TRP A 23 -9.85 42.98 13.44
CA TRP A 23 -8.59 42.26 13.69
C TRP A 23 -7.52 43.26 14.17
N ASN A 24 -6.82 42.98 15.29
CA ASN A 24 -5.89 43.89 16.00
C ASN A 24 -6.50 45.00 16.88
N SER A 25 -7.82 45.05 17.07
CA SER A 25 -8.39 45.95 18.08
C SER A 25 -7.96 45.55 19.51
N ALA A 26 -8.11 46.47 20.47
CA ALA A 26 -7.90 46.15 21.89
C ALA A 26 -8.84 45.01 22.36
N ASP A 27 -10.06 44.98 21.82
CA ASP A 27 -11.04 43.93 22.10
C ASP A 27 -10.60 42.56 21.56
N ALA A 28 -10.00 42.53 20.36
CA ALA A 28 -9.44 41.31 19.78
C ALA A 28 -8.32 40.75 20.66
N LYS A 29 -7.37 41.61 21.09
CA LYS A 29 -6.26 41.21 21.97
C LYS A 29 -6.74 40.74 23.35
N SER A 30 -7.75 41.41 23.91
CA SER A 30 -8.39 41.04 25.17
C SER A 30 -9.13 39.71 25.06
N TRP A 31 -9.83 39.47 23.94
CA TRP A 31 -10.47 38.20 23.67
C TRP A 31 -9.46 37.06 23.51
N GLU A 32 -8.39 37.28 22.76
CA GLU A 32 -7.33 36.28 22.55
C GLU A 32 -6.64 35.91 23.87
N SER A 33 -6.31 36.91 24.70
CA SER A 33 -5.76 36.68 26.04
C SER A 33 -6.70 35.83 26.91
N ARG A 34 -8.02 36.07 26.82
CA ARG A 34 -9.01 35.21 27.50
C ARG A 34 -9.07 33.81 26.91
N TYR A 35 -8.90 33.66 25.60
CA TYR A 35 -8.90 32.35 24.95
C TYR A 35 -7.69 31.52 25.35
N ILE A 36 -6.50 32.13 25.36
CA ILE A 36 -5.27 31.51 25.85
C ILE A 36 -5.45 31.05 27.29
N ASN A 37 -5.89 31.95 28.19
CA ASN A 37 -6.01 31.63 29.61
C ASN A 37 -7.10 30.59 29.92
N LYS A 38 -8.22 30.60 29.19
CA LYS A 38 -9.36 29.72 29.47
C LYS A 38 -9.34 28.40 28.70
N VAL A 39 -8.60 28.31 27.59
CA VAL A 39 -8.61 27.14 26.72
C VAL A 39 -7.22 26.56 26.55
N LEU A 40 -6.23 27.34 26.09
CA LEU A 40 -4.88 26.81 25.88
C LEU A 40 -4.22 26.38 27.20
N THR A 41 -4.25 27.24 28.22
CA THR A 41 -3.61 26.94 29.51
C THR A 41 -4.16 25.65 30.15
N PRO A 42 -5.49 25.44 30.25
CA PRO A 42 -6.03 24.16 30.72
C PRO A 42 -5.66 22.95 29.84
N ILE A 43 -5.57 23.11 28.52
CA ILE A 43 -5.09 22.02 27.64
C ILE A 43 -3.64 21.65 27.98
N LEU A 44 -2.77 22.64 28.19
CA LEU A 44 -1.39 22.39 28.63
C LEU A 44 -1.34 21.73 30.01
N MET A 45 -2.23 22.08 30.93
CA MET A 45 -2.35 21.39 32.22
C MET A 45 -2.79 19.93 32.06
N ILE A 46 -3.80 19.65 31.22
CA ILE A 46 -4.24 18.28 30.90
C ILE A 46 -3.08 17.44 30.35
N LEU A 47 -2.26 18.05 29.48
CA LEU A 47 -1.06 17.40 28.91
C LEU A 47 -0.01 17.12 29.99
N ASN A 48 0.25 18.08 30.88
CA ASN A 48 1.15 17.89 32.01
C ASN A 48 0.66 16.78 32.96
N ASP A 49 -0.64 16.76 33.29
CA ASP A 49 -1.26 15.73 34.14
C ASP A 49 -1.26 14.34 33.50
N LEU A 50 -1.24 14.30 32.16
CA LEU A 50 -1.02 13.09 31.40
C LEU A 50 0.44 12.64 31.42
N GLY A 51 1.37 13.44 31.93
CA GLY A 51 2.80 13.15 31.97
C GLY A 51 3.50 13.42 30.65
N TYR A 52 3.06 14.45 29.91
CA TYR A 52 3.85 14.99 28.79
C TYR A 52 4.86 16.02 29.31
N ASP A 53 6.09 15.92 28.82
CA ASP A 53 7.07 17.00 28.92
C ASP A 53 6.64 18.11 27.96
N ILE A 54 6.61 19.35 28.46
CA ILE A 54 6.16 20.54 27.71
C ILE A 54 7.30 21.54 27.64
N GLN A 55 7.65 21.96 26.42
CA GLN A 55 8.69 22.95 26.16
C GLN A 55 8.16 24.01 25.19
N GLN A 56 8.76 25.20 25.21
CA GLN A 56 8.50 26.18 24.15
C GLN A 56 9.00 25.62 22.82
N GLN A 57 8.26 25.86 21.73
CA GLN A 57 8.73 25.48 20.41
C GLN A 57 9.72 26.54 19.90
N GLU A 58 11.00 26.19 19.79
CA GLU A 58 12.07 27.13 19.40
C GLU A 58 12.55 26.95 17.96
N TYR A 59 12.19 25.84 17.30
CA TYR A 59 12.82 25.46 16.03
C TYR A 59 11.99 25.82 14.80
N ILE A 60 10.73 25.35 14.74
CA ILE A 60 9.90 25.47 13.51
C ILE A 60 8.80 26.51 13.67
N PHE A 61 8.17 26.56 14.84
CA PHE A 61 7.04 27.44 15.14
C PHE A 61 7.37 28.29 16.37
N ASN A 62 8.18 29.32 16.16
CA ASN A 62 8.84 30.09 17.22
C ASN A 62 7.96 31.12 17.95
N ASP A 63 6.64 31.13 17.71
CA ASP A 63 5.73 31.97 18.49
C ASP A 63 5.83 31.58 19.99
N PRO A 64 5.95 32.55 20.92
CA PRO A 64 6.06 32.29 22.35
C PRO A 64 4.94 31.46 22.95
N GLN A 65 3.76 31.36 22.32
CA GLN A 65 2.65 30.53 22.80
C GLN A 65 2.71 29.09 22.31
N ASN A 66 3.48 28.80 21.27
CA ASN A 66 3.60 27.46 20.73
C ASN A 66 4.39 26.58 21.68
N ARG A 67 3.95 25.33 21.81
CA ARG A 67 4.61 24.33 22.63
C ARG A 67 5.00 23.12 21.80
N TYR A 68 6.15 22.56 22.14
CA TYR A 68 6.52 21.22 21.76
C TYR A 68 6.26 20.30 22.95
N ILE A 69 5.54 19.21 22.74
CA ILE A 69 5.21 18.25 23.79
C ILE A 69 5.74 16.86 23.45
N ARG A 70 6.12 16.11 24.48
CA ARG A 70 6.66 14.76 24.32
C ARG A 70 6.25 13.84 25.46
N LYS A 71 5.93 12.59 25.13
CA LYS A 71 5.78 11.49 26.09
C LYS A 71 6.37 10.22 25.50
N GLY A 72 7.56 9.83 25.96
CA GLY A 72 8.34 8.78 25.31
C GLY A 72 8.68 9.16 23.87
N ASP A 73 8.27 8.33 22.91
CA ASP A 73 8.45 8.61 21.47
C ASP A 73 7.27 9.34 20.82
N LEU A 74 6.15 9.50 21.54
CA LEU A 74 5.00 10.26 21.03
C LEU A 74 5.27 11.74 21.24
N ARG A 75 5.11 12.52 20.17
CA ARG A 75 5.43 13.95 20.14
C ARG A 75 4.23 14.71 19.59
N ALA A 76 4.12 15.99 19.92
CA ALA A 76 3.19 16.87 19.23
C ALA A 76 3.66 18.32 19.23
N ASP A 77 3.19 19.09 18.27
CA ASP A 77 3.21 20.55 18.37
C ASP A 77 1.84 21.05 18.79
N VAL A 78 1.81 21.92 19.79
CA VAL A 78 0.63 22.68 20.18
C VAL A 78 0.82 24.08 19.64
N LEU A 79 0.05 24.44 18.62
CA LEU A 79 0.16 25.71 17.91
C LEU A 79 -1.04 26.57 18.23
N GLN A 80 -0.81 27.82 18.65
CA GLN A 80 -1.88 28.79 18.86
C GLN A 80 -1.78 29.90 17.83
N SER A 81 -2.92 30.24 17.22
CA SER A 81 -3.05 31.38 16.32
C SER A 81 -4.44 31.98 16.43
N GLY A 82 -4.56 33.17 17.01
CA GLY A 82 -5.85 33.80 17.26
C GLY A 82 -6.80 32.88 18.03
N GLY A 83 -7.98 32.61 17.47
CA GLY A 83 -9.01 31.76 18.04
C GLY A 83 -8.84 30.26 17.76
N ARG A 84 -7.69 29.85 17.24
CA ARG A 84 -7.40 28.48 16.82
C ARG A 84 -6.26 27.89 17.64
N ILE A 85 -6.43 26.64 18.07
CA ILE A 85 -5.39 25.79 18.63
C ILE A 85 -5.29 24.53 17.78
N GLU A 86 -4.08 24.14 17.43
CA GLU A 86 -3.79 22.86 16.78
C GLU A 86 -2.94 22.00 17.70
N VAL A 87 -3.30 20.72 17.84
CA VAL A 87 -2.45 19.72 18.48
C VAL A 87 -2.11 18.67 17.44
N ASN A 88 -0.87 18.73 16.94
CA ASN A 88 -0.39 17.98 15.79
C ASN A 88 0.52 16.85 16.25
N PHE A 89 -0.02 15.63 16.42
CA PHE A 89 0.75 14.49 16.93
C PHE A 89 1.58 13.81 15.84
N PHE A 90 2.78 13.36 16.21
CA PHE A 90 3.70 12.61 15.35
C PHE A 90 4.63 11.70 16.15
N GLN A 91 5.43 10.89 15.44
CA GLN A 91 6.34 9.91 16.02
C GLN A 91 7.54 9.64 15.12
N ASN A 92 8.69 9.33 15.71
CA ASN A 92 9.96 9.09 15.00
C ASN A 92 10.33 7.59 14.88
N VAL A 93 9.50 6.68 15.40
CA VAL A 93 9.81 5.25 15.49
C VAL A 93 9.60 4.53 14.15
N ASN A 94 8.56 4.91 13.41
CA ASN A 94 8.14 4.27 12.16
C ASN A 94 7.77 5.34 11.12
N ALA A 95 8.77 5.98 10.54
CA ALA A 95 8.62 7.00 9.49
C ALA A 95 9.36 6.56 8.22
N PRO A 96 8.87 5.54 7.51
CA PRO A 96 9.61 4.87 6.43
C PRO A 96 9.82 5.77 5.20
N ARG A 97 8.98 6.78 5.01
CA ARG A 97 9.06 7.67 3.84
C ARG A 97 9.73 8.98 4.19
N ARG A 98 9.50 9.49 5.41
CA ARG A 98 10.04 10.77 5.89
C ARG A 98 10.72 10.61 7.26
N PRO A 99 11.85 9.90 7.35
CA PRO A 99 12.62 9.81 8.59
C PRO A 99 13.25 11.16 8.97
N ASP A 100 13.39 12.08 7.99
CA ASP A 100 13.79 13.46 8.22
C ASP A 100 12.82 14.15 9.18
N ASN A 101 13.35 15.03 10.05
CA ASN A 101 12.56 15.77 11.04
C ASN A 101 11.78 14.88 12.03
N GLY A 102 12.24 13.64 12.24
CA GLY A 102 11.68 12.73 13.24
C GLY A 102 10.26 12.26 12.94
N GLY A 103 9.90 12.11 11.67
CA GLY A 103 8.57 11.62 11.24
C GLY A 103 7.44 12.64 11.34
N ARG A 104 7.75 13.90 11.63
CA ARG A 104 6.80 15.02 11.72
C ARG A 104 6.00 15.26 10.45
N TYR A 105 6.64 15.10 9.29
CA TYR A 105 6.03 15.32 7.98
C TYR A 105 5.66 14.01 7.27
N GLU A 106 5.63 12.91 8.01
CA GLU A 106 5.16 11.65 7.47
C GLU A 106 3.66 11.76 7.15
N SER A 107 3.21 11.11 6.08
CA SER A 107 1.78 11.07 5.77
C SER A 107 1.15 9.75 6.22
N ASN A 108 -0.14 9.80 6.61
CA ASN A 108 -0.83 8.70 7.29
C ASN A 108 -0.13 8.32 8.60
N ILE A 109 0.18 9.34 9.42
CA ILE A 109 0.95 9.16 10.66
C ILE A 109 0.24 8.18 11.57
N LEU A 110 -1.09 8.24 11.65
CA LEU A 110 -1.89 7.37 12.51
C LEU A 110 -1.76 5.89 12.15
N GLU A 111 -1.72 5.58 10.85
CA GLU A 111 -1.58 4.20 10.35
C GLU A 111 -0.20 3.64 10.69
N LEU A 112 0.82 4.50 10.62
CA LEU A 112 2.20 4.14 10.93
C LEU A 112 2.50 4.14 12.43
N MET A 113 1.71 4.85 13.23
CA MET A 113 1.92 4.99 14.66
C MET A 113 1.79 3.63 15.38
N PRO A 114 2.80 3.22 16.17
CA PRO A 114 2.73 2.00 16.97
C PRO A 114 1.49 1.97 17.87
N TYR A 115 0.94 0.76 18.08
CA TYR A 115 -0.36 0.57 18.72
C TYR A 115 -0.52 1.30 20.06
N LEU A 116 0.46 1.15 20.97
CA LEU A 116 0.40 1.77 22.30
C LEU A 116 0.49 3.30 22.23
N MET A 117 1.33 3.84 21.34
CA MET A 117 1.45 5.29 21.13
C MET A 117 0.14 5.87 20.58
N ARG A 118 -0.49 5.13 19.66
CA ARG A 118 -1.79 5.49 19.12
C ARG A 118 -2.88 5.50 20.18
N LEU A 119 -2.89 4.53 21.10
CA LEU A 119 -3.80 4.54 22.25
C LEU A 119 -3.56 5.75 23.15
N GLU A 120 -2.30 6.09 23.44
CA GLU A 120 -1.96 7.24 24.26
C GLU A 120 -2.39 8.56 23.59
N MET A 121 -2.15 8.71 22.29
CA MET A 121 -2.64 9.84 21.50
C MET A 121 -4.16 9.99 21.62
N PHE A 122 -4.92 8.91 21.44
CA PHE A 122 -6.38 8.95 21.55
C PHE A 122 -6.86 9.25 22.97
N ARG A 123 -6.20 8.70 23.99
CA ARG A 123 -6.48 9.05 25.38
C ARG A 123 -6.31 10.55 25.63
N THR A 124 -5.25 11.14 25.08
CA THR A 124 -4.96 12.57 25.18
C THR A 124 -6.02 13.41 24.49
N ILE A 125 -6.34 13.09 23.24
CA ILE A 125 -7.40 13.77 22.47
C ILE A 125 -8.74 13.70 23.22
N ASN A 126 -9.13 12.51 23.68
CA ASN A 126 -10.41 12.32 24.38
C ASN A 126 -10.50 13.14 25.68
N ARG A 127 -9.40 13.30 26.43
CA ARG A 127 -9.38 14.16 27.62
C ARG A 127 -9.52 15.63 27.27
N ILE A 128 -8.84 16.07 26.21
CA ILE A 128 -8.94 17.46 25.73
C ILE A 128 -10.37 17.74 25.25
N THR A 129 -10.95 16.88 24.40
CA THR A 129 -12.29 17.12 23.85
C THR A 129 -13.37 17.03 24.92
N ALA A 130 -13.27 16.09 25.86
CA ALA A 130 -14.20 16.02 27.00
C ALA A 130 -14.13 17.28 27.89
N PHE A 131 -12.94 17.85 28.10
CA PHE A 131 -12.81 19.15 28.76
C PHE A 131 -13.51 20.26 27.99
N LEU A 132 -13.27 20.35 26.67
CA LEU A 132 -13.88 21.39 25.83
C LEU A 132 -15.41 21.31 25.83
N GLU A 133 -15.97 20.11 25.74
CA GLU A 133 -17.42 19.87 25.71
C GLU A 133 -18.09 20.05 27.08
N SER A 134 -17.38 19.74 28.17
CA SER A 134 -17.94 19.90 29.52
C SER A 134 -17.87 21.33 30.05
N GLN A 135 -16.80 22.06 29.75
CA GLN A 135 -16.58 23.41 30.28
C GLN A 135 -17.08 24.51 29.33
N PHE A 136 -17.23 24.21 28.04
CA PHE A 136 -17.61 25.16 27.02
C PHE A 136 -18.62 24.56 26.03
N ASN A 137 -19.28 25.41 25.25
CA ASN A 137 -20.20 24.95 24.21
C ASN A 137 -19.41 24.68 22.91
N PHE A 138 -18.46 23.75 22.97
CA PHE A 138 -17.74 23.25 21.82
C PHE A 138 -18.42 22.00 21.27
N SER A 139 -18.44 21.86 19.95
CA SER A 139 -19.02 20.69 19.28
C SER A 139 -18.07 20.10 18.25
N CYS A 140 -18.17 18.78 18.04
CA CYS A 140 -17.41 18.10 17.00
C CYS A 140 -17.98 18.41 15.61
N THR A 141 -17.17 18.93 14.69
CA THR A 141 -17.55 19.13 13.28
C THR A 141 -17.03 18.04 12.36
N THR A 142 -16.12 17.17 12.81
CA THR A 142 -15.78 15.96 12.06
C THR A 142 -17.02 15.07 12.03
N LYS A 143 -17.60 14.90 10.85
CA LYS A 143 -18.61 13.86 10.63
C LYS A 143 -18.02 12.52 11.08
N ARG A 144 -18.67 11.88 12.04
CA ARG A 144 -18.23 10.64 12.68
C ARG A 144 -18.09 9.45 11.70
N TYR A 145 -18.41 9.63 10.42
CA TYR A 145 -18.30 8.64 9.35
C TYR A 145 -17.18 8.93 8.32
N GLU A 146 -16.60 10.14 8.30
CA GLU A 146 -15.58 10.52 7.30
C GLU A 146 -14.17 10.06 7.68
N LEU A 147 -13.97 9.69 8.94
CA LEU A 147 -12.87 8.88 9.38
C LEU A 147 -13.35 7.42 9.41
N LYS A 148 -12.52 6.45 9.00
CA LYS A 148 -12.73 5.02 9.26
C LYS A 148 -12.79 4.81 10.79
N ASN A 149 -13.93 5.11 11.41
CA ASN A 149 -14.10 5.36 12.85
C ASN A 149 -14.44 4.10 13.62
N VAL A 150 -13.62 3.09 13.38
CA VAL A 150 -13.58 1.93 14.26
C VAL A 150 -12.28 2.02 15.04
N ARG A 151 -12.35 2.57 16.26
CA ARG A 151 -11.18 2.92 17.08
C ARG A 151 -11.50 2.88 18.58
N PRO A 152 -10.49 2.66 19.44
CA PRO A 152 -10.63 2.80 20.89
C PRO A 152 -11.20 4.17 21.30
N GLY A 153 -12.34 4.17 22.00
CA GLY A 153 -13.08 5.39 22.39
C GLY A 153 -14.20 5.81 21.44
N ASP A 154 -14.35 5.14 20.30
CA ASP A 154 -15.38 5.39 19.29
C ASP A 154 -16.26 4.14 19.06
N LEU A 155 -16.97 4.08 17.92
CA LEU A 155 -17.75 2.91 17.53
C LEU A 155 -16.86 1.66 17.49
N THR A 156 -17.37 0.58 18.07
CA THR A 156 -16.82 -0.76 17.82
C THR A 156 -17.06 -1.17 16.37
N ALA A 157 -16.33 -2.19 15.91
CA ALA A 157 -16.48 -2.71 14.55
C ALA A 157 -17.94 -3.13 14.27
N LEU A 158 -18.59 -3.73 15.27
CA LEU A 158 -19.97 -4.14 15.19
C LEU A 158 -20.92 -2.94 15.09
N GLN A 159 -20.79 -1.96 15.99
CA GLN A 159 -21.61 -0.75 15.95
C GLN A 159 -21.46 0.03 14.64
N TYR A 160 -20.26 0.04 14.06
CA TYR A 160 -20.04 0.62 12.73
C TYR A 160 -20.81 -0.15 11.65
N ILE A 161 -20.72 -1.48 11.63
CA ILE A 161 -21.46 -2.31 10.67
C ILE A 161 -22.97 -2.11 10.82
N GLU A 162 -23.49 -2.12 12.05
CA GLU A 162 -24.91 -1.86 12.35
C GLU A 162 -25.35 -0.47 11.87
N ALA A 163 -24.53 0.56 12.06
CA ALA A 163 -24.82 1.90 11.54
C ALA A 163 -24.84 1.90 10.00
N ARG A 164 -23.91 1.20 9.35
CA ARG A 164 -23.87 1.07 7.88
C ARG A 164 -25.08 0.35 7.31
N TYR A 165 -25.62 -0.65 8.01
CA TYR A 165 -26.85 -1.32 7.60
C TYR A 165 -28.06 -0.36 7.58
N LYS A 166 -28.16 0.57 8.53
CA LYS A 166 -29.24 1.57 8.57
C LYS A 166 -29.19 2.54 7.38
N GLU A 167 -28.01 2.77 6.83
CA GLU A 167 -27.78 3.67 5.69
C GLU A 167 -27.80 2.94 4.34
N CYS A 168 -27.66 1.62 4.32
CA CYS A 168 -27.45 0.85 3.10
C CYS A 168 -28.77 0.50 2.42
N GLN A 169 -28.88 0.80 1.14
CA GLN A 169 -30.04 0.43 0.32
C GLN A 169 -30.02 -1.04 -0.14
N HIS A 170 -28.89 -1.74 0.01
CA HIS A 170 -28.73 -3.11 -0.50
C HIS A 170 -28.96 -4.19 0.56
N PHE A 171 -28.62 -3.91 1.82
CA PHE A 171 -28.84 -4.81 2.93
C PHE A 171 -28.97 -4.04 4.24
N ASN A 172 -30.08 -4.23 4.93
CA ASN A 172 -30.48 -3.49 6.12
C ASN A 172 -30.18 -4.21 7.44
N GLY A 173 -29.49 -5.35 7.41
CA GLY A 173 -29.18 -6.14 8.61
C GLY A 173 -30.20 -7.23 8.95
N ASP A 174 -31.25 -7.42 8.15
CA ASP A 174 -32.27 -8.46 8.37
C ASP A 174 -31.71 -9.87 8.12
N GLU A 175 -31.59 -10.68 9.18
CA GLU A 175 -31.07 -12.04 9.10
C GLU A 175 -31.98 -13.00 8.31
N ASP A 176 -33.30 -12.79 8.31
CA ASP A 176 -34.21 -13.62 7.53
C ASP A 176 -34.11 -13.30 6.04
N ALA A 177 -33.86 -12.05 5.69
CA ALA A 177 -33.56 -11.66 4.33
C ALA A 177 -32.29 -12.36 3.80
N ILE A 178 -31.30 -12.65 4.66
CA ILE A 178 -30.08 -13.39 4.25
C ILE A 178 -30.43 -14.80 3.77
N LYS A 179 -31.38 -15.48 4.41
CA LYS A 179 -31.78 -16.84 4.02
C LYS A 179 -32.36 -16.90 2.60
N ALA A 180 -32.97 -15.81 2.14
CA ALA A 180 -33.52 -15.67 0.79
C ALA A 180 -32.46 -15.35 -0.29
N ILE A 181 -31.22 -15.01 0.10
CA ILE A 181 -30.15 -14.69 -0.84
C ILE A 181 -29.62 -15.98 -1.48
N SER A 182 -29.24 -15.87 -2.76
CA SER A 182 -28.61 -16.95 -3.54
C SER A 182 -27.53 -17.67 -2.72
N PRO A 183 -27.57 -19.02 -2.65
CA PRO A 183 -26.58 -19.81 -1.92
C PRO A 183 -25.14 -19.47 -2.29
N SER A 184 -24.86 -19.18 -3.57
CA SER A 184 -23.52 -18.81 -4.06
C SER A 184 -22.92 -17.57 -3.40
N ASN A 185 -23.75 -16.65 -2.89
CA ASN A 185 -23.32 -15.46 -2.14
C ASN A 185 -23.05 -15.76 -0.66
N ARG A 186 -23.51 -16.92 -0.19
CA ARG A 186 -23.40 -17.41 1.18
C ARG A 186 -22.48 -18.63 1.27
N GLU A 187 -21.70 -18.92 0.24
CA GLU A 187 -20.73 -20.01 0.25
C GLU A 187 -19.34 -19.51 0.62
N ASP A 188 -18.64 -20.32 1.43
CA ASP A 188 -17.22 -20.17 1.70
C ASP A 188 -16.37 -20.76 0.55
N ALA A 189 -15.05 -20.73 0.69
CA ALA A 189 -14.10 -21.29 -0.28
C ALA A 189 -14.29 -22.80 -0.54
N ASP A 190 -14.82 -23.53 0.44
CA ASP A 190 -15.01 -24.98 0.42
C ASP A 190 -16.49 -25.37 0.16
N LYS A 191 -17.30 -24.40 -0.30
CA LYS A 191 -18.74 -24.57 -0.61
C LYS A 191 -19.64 -24.84 0.60
N ASN A 192 -19.16 -24.56 1.80
CA ASN A 192 -19.99 -24.59 3.01
C ASN A 192 -20.75 -23.27 3.18
N GLN A 193 -21.88 -23.31 3.89
CA GLN A 193 -22.71 -22.14 4.13
C GLN A 193 -22.11 -21.23 5.23
N LEU A 194 -21.87 -19.98 4.87
CA LEU A 194 -21.53 -18.89 5.78
C LEU A 194 -22.78 -18.47 6.57
N VAL A 195 -22.58 -18.28 7.87
CA VAL A 195 -23.62 -17.88 8.81
C VAL A 195 -23.36 -16.44 9.24
N HIS A 196 -24.40 -15.60 9.24
CA HIS A 196 -24.35 -14.24 9.79
C HIS A 196 -24.08 -14.31 11.30
N GLY A 197 -23.08 -13.56 11.79
CA GLY A 197 -22.57 -13.71 13.15
C GLY A 197 -21.73 -14.98 13.37
N GLY A 198 -21.43 -15.75 12.32
CA GLY A 198 -20.65 -16.99 12.39
C GLY A 198 -19.14 -16.75 12.44
N ARG A 199 -18.40 -17.67 13.08
CA ARG A 199 -16.93 -17.63 13.06
C ARG A 199 -16.41 -18.07 11.69
N VAL A 200 -15.44 -17.32 11.18
CA VAL A 200 -14.75 -17.63 9.93
C VAL A 200 -13.24 -17.52 10.07
N TRP A 201 -12.54 -18.14 9.13
CA TRP A 201 -11.11 -18.08 8.95
C TRP A 201 -10.79 -17.57 7.55
N PHE A 202 -9.69 -16.83 7.40
CA PHE A 202 -9.26 -16.31 6.11
C PHE A 202 -7.76 -16.02 6.12
N TYR A 203 -7.15 -15.90 4.94
CA TYR A 203 -5.76 -15.49 4.82
C TYR A 203 -5.67 -13.98 4.51
N ASP A 204 -4.81 -13.27 5.24
CA ASP A 204 -4.46 -11.90 4.89
C ASP A 204 -3.58 -11.86 3.61
N ASN A 205 -3.33 -10.65 3.09
CA ASN A 205 -2.54 -10.48 1.87
C ASN A 205 -1.08 -10.95 2.02
N LYS A 206 -0.62 -11.22 3.26
CA LYS A 206 0.70 -11.76 3.57
C LYS A 206 0.65 -13.29 3.78
N GLY A 207 -0.49 -13.92 3.52
CA GLY A 207 -0.73 -15.35 3.68
C GLY A 207 -0.85 -15.79 5.13
N ARG A 208 -1.07 -14.88 6.09
CA ARG A 208 -1.28 -15.27 7.49
C ARG A 208 -2.73 -15.64 7.72
N LEU A 209 -2.96 -16.75 8.41
CA LEU A 209 -4.28 -17.14 8.85
C LEU A 209 -4.78 -16.14 9.90
N LYS A 210 -6.00 -15.65 9.68
CA LYS A 210 -6.78 -14.78 10.55
C LYS A 210 -8.10 -15.46 10.86
N THR A 211 -8.74 -15.01 11.93
CA THR A 211 -10.10 -15.42 12.29
C THR A 211 -10.90 -14.19 12.68
N GLY A 212 -12.22 -14.29 12.57
CA GLY A 212 -13.14 -13.24 12.92
C GLY A 212 -14.58 -13.73 12.89
N ILE A 213 -15.50 -12.79 13.09
CA ILE A 213 -16.94 -13.02 13.01
C ILE A 213 -17.47 -12.38 11.73
N ALA A 214 -18.14 -13.17 10.90
CA ALA A 214 -18.63 -12.75 9.59
C ALA A 214 -20.05 -12.17 9.67
N TYR A 215 -20.26 -11.05 8.98
CA TYR A 215 -21.54 -10.37 8.84
C TYR A 215 -21.77 -10.10 7.35
N TYR A 216 -22.92 -10.51 6.83
CA TYR A 216 -23.24 -10.36 5.41
C TYR A 216 -23.21 -8.89 4.98
N ASN A 217 -22.68 -8.58 3.81
CA ASN A 217 -22.70 -7.22 3.26
C ASN A 217 -23.57 -7.16 2.00
N ILE A 218 -22.98 -7.49 0.85
CA ILE A 218 -23.65 -7.40 -0.46
C ILE A 218 -23.02 -8.40 -1.42
N ASN A 219 -23.84 -9.04 -2.25
CA ASN A 219 -23.39 -10.09 -3.17
C ASN A 219 -22.60 -11.16 -2.40
N SER A 220 -21.47 -11.61 -2.92
CA SER A 220 -20.61 -12.55 -2.21
C SER A 220 -19.68 -11.87 -1.19
N MET A 221 -19.91 -10.61 -0.81
CA MET A 221 -19.04 -9.87 0.12
C MET A 221 -19.55 -9.93 1.55
N TRP A 222 -18.62 -10.08 2.49
CA TRP A 222 -18.87 -10.24 3.91
C TRP A 222 -17.95 -9.30 4.70
N TRP A 223 -18.51 -8.56 5.64
CA TRP A 223 -17.73 -7.94 6.70
C TRP A 223 -17.20 -9.03 7.62
N VAL A 224 -15.94 -8.91 8.06
CA VAL A 224 -15.35 -9.82 9.05
C VAL A 224 -14.75 -8.98 10.16
N ILE A 225 -15.34 -9.08 11.35
CA ILE A 225 -14.84 -8.43 12.56
C ILE A 225 -13.68 -9.26 13.10
N THR A 226 -12.47 -8.69 13.10
CA THR A 226 -11.24 -9.35 13.57
C THR A 226 -10.83 -8.93 14.99
N GLY A 227 -11.48 -7.91 15.52
CA GLY A 227 -11.24 -7.39 16.87
C GLY A 227 -12.29 -6.33 17.22
N ARG A 228 -12.34 -5.90 18.48
CA ARG A 228 -13.31 -4.90 18.96
C ARG A 228 -13.35 -3.65 18.08
N TYR A 229 -12.19 -3.27 17.54
CA TYR A 229 -12.04 -2.09 16.70
C TYR A 229 -11.45 -2.38 15.30
N ASP A 230 -11.45 -3.63 14.86
CA ASP A 230 -10.84 -4.01 13.59
C ASP A 230 -11.81 -4.87 12.78
N TRP A 231 -11.98 -4.52 11.51
CA TRP A 231 -12.77 -5.29 10.56
C TRP A 231 -12.12 -5.29 9.18
N THR A 232 -12.53 -6.23 8.33
CA THR A 232 -12.17 -6.27 6.91
C THR A 232 -13.39 -6.66 6.08
N ASN A 233 -13.33 -6.47 4.76
CA ASN A 233 -14.35 -6.92 3.84
C ASN A 233 -13.74 -7.99 2.92
N LYS A 234 -14.36 -9.15 2.85
CA LYS A 234 -13.85 -10.34 2.15
C LYS A 234 -14.94 -10.98 1.33
N ALA A 235 -14.56 -11.49 0.16
CA ALA A 235 -15.48 -12.31 -0.61
C ALA A 235 -15.65 -13.69 0.06
N GLY A 236 -16.83 -14.31 -0.08
CA GLY A 236 -17.16 -15.60 0.52
C GLY A 236 -16.15 -16.69 0.15
N PHE A 237 -15.73 -16.73 -1.12
CA PHE A 237 -14.69 -17.65 -1.60
C PHE A 237 -13.28 -17.41 -1.02
N GLN A 238 -13.08 -16.38 -0.19
CA GLN A 238 -11.84 -16.14 0.56
C GLN A 238 -11.96 -16.50 2.05
N LEU A 239 -13.16 -16.90 2.48
CA LEU A 239 -13.47 -17.31 3.84
C LEU A 239 -13.54 -18.82 3.93
N HIS A 240 -13.38 -19.33 5.14
CA HIS A 240 -13.61 -20.73 5.49
C HIS A 240 -14.43 -20.77 6.77
N THR A 241 -15.43 -21.64 6.81
CA THR A 241 -16.28 -21.95 7.98
C THR A 241 -15.60 -22.93 8.94
N ASN A 242 -14.56 -23.62 8.48
CA ASN A 242 -13.70 -24.47 9.28
C ASN A 242 -12.26 -23.94 9.21
N ASN A 243 -11.46 -24.23 10.23
CA ASN A 243 -10.05 -23.81 10.21
C ASN A 243 -9.29 -24.49 9.04
N PRO A 244 -8.84 -23.73 8.02
CA PRO A 244 -8.23 -24.32 6.81
C PRO A 244 -6.76 -24.72 7.01
N GLY A 245 -6.16 -24.48 8.17
CA GLY A 245 -4.78 -24.91 8.39
C GLY A 245 -4.16 -24.44 9.69
N GLN A 246 -2.84 -24.49 9.74
CA GLN A 246 -2.09 -24.14 10.94
C GLN A 246 -1.86 -22.63 11.04
N PRO A 247 -2.24 -21.95 12.14
CA PRO A 247 -2.05 -20.50 12.30
C PRO A 247 -0.59 -20.03 12.21
N ARG A 248 0.36 -20.92 12.49
CA ARG A 248 1.80 -20.63 12.44
C ARG A 248 2.39 -20.72 11.02
N VAL A 249 1.69 -21.38 10.10
CA VAL A 249 2.14 -21.56 8.72
C VAL A 249 1.56 -20.46 7.84
N LYS A 250 2.42 -19.76 7.11
CA LYS A 250 1.98 -18.73 6.15
C LYS A 250 1.75 -19.37 4.79
N ARG A 251 0.56 -19.16 4.21
CA ARG A 251 0.26 -19.50 2.81
C ARG A 251 0.78 -18.40 1.89
N ASN A 252 2.09 -18.29 1.78
CA ASN A 252 2.77 -17.25 0.99
C ASN A 252 3.79 -17.83 0.00
N LEU A 253 3.57 -19.06 -0.48
CA LEU A 253 4.46 -19.78 -1.39
C LEU A 253 4.84 -18.93 -2.61
N TYR A 254 3.86 -18.31 -3.28
CA TYR A 254 4.12 -17.41 -4.40
C TYR A 254 5.06 -16.25 -4.03
N LEU A 255 4.79 -15.53 -2.93
CA LEU A 255 5.63 -14.42 -2.48
C LEU A 255 7.04 -14.88 -2.10
N ARG A 256 7.15 -16.07 -1.50
CA ARG A 256 8.44 -16.67 -1.14
C ARG A 256 9.23 -17.03 -2.39
N LYS A 257 8.63 -17.75 -3.34
CA LYS A 257 9.23 -18.08 -4.64
C LYS A 257 9.67 -16.82 -5.38
N ARG A 258 8.80 -15.81 -5.45
CA ARG A 258 9.10 -14.52 -6.09
C ARG A 258 10.34 -13.87 -5.47
N ARG A 259 10.43 -13.79 -4.14
CA ARG A 259 11.60 -13.20 -3.46
C ARG A 259 12.87 -14.01 -3.72
N LEU A 260 12.82 -15.33 -3.56
CA LEU A 260 13.98 -16.19 -3.82
C LEU A 260 14.44 -16.05 -5.27
N SER A 261 13.50 -16.00 -6.22
CA SER A 261 13.79 -15.83 -7.64
C SER A 261 14.46 -14.49 -7.94
N GLN A 262 13.96 -13.41 -7.33
CA GLN A 262 14.53 -12.08 -7.50
C GLN A 262 15.96 -12.01 -6.97
N VAL A 263 16.22 -12.60 -5.80
CA VAL A 263 17.56 -12.64 -5.20
C VAL A 263 18.49 -13.51 -6.05
N ALA A 264 18.04 -14.67 -6.53
CA ALA A 264 18.80 -15.55 -7.41
C ALA A 264 19.19 -14.83 -8.71
N PHE A 265 18.23 -14.13 -9.33
CA PHE A 265 18.47 -13.36 -10.55
C PHE A 265 19.45 -12.19 -10.33
N ASN A 266 19.30 -11.44 -9.23
CA ASN A 266 20.21 -10.35 -8.89
C ASN A 266 21.63 -10.86 -8.62
N ALA A 267 21.76 -12.00 -7.93
CA ALA A 267 23.04 -12.64 -7.68
C ALA A 267 23.71 -13.06 -9.00
N LEU A 268 22.96 -13.69 -9.91
CA LEU A 268 23.46 -14.05 -11.25
C LEU A 268 23.91 -12.81 -12.03
N SER A 269 23.08 -11.75 -12.02
CA SER A 269 23.36 -10.50 -12.74
C SER A 269 24.62 -9.81 -12.22
N ALA A 270 24.92 -9.94 -10.94
CA ALA A 270 26.12 -9.43 -10.28
C ALA A 270 27.34 -10.36 -10.41
N GLY A 271 27.23 -11.50 -11.10
CA GLY A 271 28.32 -12.48 -11.26
C GLY A 271 28.52 -13.41 -10.05
N ASN A 272 27.62 -13.41 -9.07
CA ASN A 272 27.65 -14.34 -7.93
C ASN A 272 26.90 -15.64 -8.29
N GLU A 273 27.55 -16.47 -9.10
CA GLU A 273 26.98 -17.73 -9.60
C GLU A 273 26.69 -18.72 -8.47
N ALA A 274 27.56 -18.80 -7.45
CA ALA A 274 27.40 -19.72 -6.33
C ALA A 274 26.12 -19.45 -5.52
N LEU A 275 25.83 -18.18 -5.22
CA LEU A 275 24.59 -17.80 -4.53
C LEU A 275 23.36 -18.07 -5.41
N SER A 276 23.43 -17.74 -6.70
CA SER A 276 22.34 -17.99 -7.64
C SER A 276 22.01 -19.48 -7.74
N GLN A 277 23.01 -20.34 -7.93
CA GLN A 277 22.86 -21.80 -7.99
C GLN A 277 22.26 -22.35 -6.68
N LYS A 278 22.78 -21.92 -5.52
CA LYS A 278 22.23 -22.33 -4.23
C LYS A 278 20.75 -21.98 -4.08
N LEU A 279 20.35 -20.79 -4.53
CA LEU A 279 18.95 -20.36 -4.46
C LEU A 279 18.07 -21.10 -5.47
N ASN A 280 18.57 -21.39 -6.67
CA ASN A 280 17.84 -22.19 -7.66
C ASN A 280 17.56 -23.61 -7.14
N LEU A 281 18.56 -24.28 -6.55
CA LEU A 281 18.38 -25.59 -5.93
C LEU A 281 17.35 -25.56 -4.79
N LEU A 282 17.33 -24.47 -4.00
CA LEU A 282 16.31 -24.29 -2.97
C LEU A 282 14.92 -24.10 -3.57
N ILE A 283 14.80 -23.33 -4.65
CA ILE A 283 13.52 -23.11 -5.36
C ILE A 283 13.01 -24.43 -5.94
N GLU A 284 13.87 -25.20 -6.60
CA GLU A 284 13.52 -26.51 -7.16
C GLU A 284 13.04 -27.46 -6.06
N LYS A 285 13.79 -27.55 -4.95
CA LYS A 285 13.43 -28.39 -3.81
C LYS A 285 12.12 -27.98 -3.14
N GLU A 286 11.87 -26.68 -2.97
CA GLU A 286 10.69 -26.19 -2.24
C GLU A 286 9.43 -26.11 -3.11
N PHE A 287 9.56 -25.88 -4.42
CA PHE A 287 8.42 -25.59 -5.30
C PHE A 287 8.28 -26.54 -6.50
N GLY A 288 9.25 -27.43 -6.74
CA GLY A 288 9.24 -28.33 -7.90
C GLY A 288 9.34 -27.59 -9.25
N ASP A 289 9.95 -26.41 -9.27
CA ASP A 289 10.06 -25.55 -10.45
C ASP A 289 11.50 -25.06 -10.64
N ILE A 290 11.93 -24.98 -11.89
CA ILE A 290 13.30 -24.66 -12.34
C ILE A 290 13.39 -23.21 -12.87
N GLY A 291 12.25 -22.50 -12.99
CA GLY A 291 12.16 -21.15 -13.53
C GLY A 291 12.20 -20.03 -12.47
N LEU A 292 12.96 -18.97 -12.75
CA LEU A 292 12.97 -17.75 -11.94
C LEU A 292 11.81 -16.83 -12.31
N LEU A 293 11.12 -16.28 -11.30
CA LEU A 293 10.20 -15.16 -11.46
C LEU A 293 10.99 -13.84 -11.54
N ILE A 294 11.13 -13.32 -12.75
CA ILE A 294 11.87 -12.09 -13.08
C ILE A 294 10.90 -10.90 -13.05
N THR A 295 11.35 -9.75 -12.56
CA THR A 295 10.56 -8.51 -12.66
C THR A 295 10.89 -7.73 -13.94
N ARG A 296 9.97 -6.86 -14.34
CA ARG A 296 10.17 -5.94 -15.47
C ARG A 296 11.38 -5.03 -15.24
N ASP A 297 11.56 -4.55 -14.01
CA ASP A 297 12.69 -3.69 -13.63
C ASP A 297 14.01 -4.45 -13.73
N GLN A 298 14.08 -5.67 -13.19
CA GLN A 298 15.23 -6.56 -13.33
C GLN A 298 15.60 -6.81 -14.79
N ALA A 299 14.62 -6.98 -15.67
CA ALA A 299 14.89 -7.14 -17.10
C ALA A 299 15.50 -5.89 -17.74
N ARG A 300 15.00 -4.69 -17.40
CA ARG A 300 15.59 -3.43 -17.87
C ARG A 300 17.00 -3.23 -17.35
N ASP A 301 17.21 -3.46 -16.06
CA ASP A 301 18.51 -3.33 -15.42
C ASP A 301 19.51 -4.32 -16.05
N TYR A 302 19.06 -5.54 -16.35
CA TYR A 302 19.91 -6.54 -16.99
C TYR A 302 20.36 -6.16 -18.39
N PHE A 303 19.50 -5.49 -19.17
CA PHE A 303 19.88 -4.93 -20.48
C PHE A 303 21.05 -3.94 -20.34
N ALA A 304 20.98 -3.05 -19.35
CA ALA A 304 22.07 -2.12 -19.05
C ALA A 304 23.33 -2.83 -18.52
N ILE A 305 23.19 -3.83 -17.63
CA ILE A 305 24.31 -4.65 -17.12
C ILE A 305 25.03 -5.40 -18.24
N CYS A 306 24.32 -5.81 -19.29
CA CYS A 306 24.93 -6.40 -20.48
C CYS A 306 25.69 -5.39 -21.35
N GLY A 307 25.71 -4.11 -20.98
CA GLY A 307 26.32 -3.03 -21.75
C GLY A 307 25.55 -2.71 -23.03
N LEU A 308 24.26 -3.07 -23.09
CA LEU A 308 23.42 -2.88 -24.26
C LEU A 308 22.73 -1.51 -24.21
N SER A 309 22.57 -0.93 -25.39
CA SER A 309 21.84 0.30 -25.64
C SER A 309 21.15 0.22 -26.99
N TYR A 310 20.14 1.06 -27.20
CA TYR A 310 19.37 1.10 -28.45
C TYR A 310 20.26 1.23 -29.69
N LYS A 311 21.33 2.03 -29.59
CA LYS A 311 22.31 2.30 -30.67
C LYS A 311 23.02 1.04 -31.19
N GLN A 312 23.09 -0.02 -30.39
CA GLN A 312 23.80 -1.25 -30.75
C GLN A 312 22.88 -2.32 -31.34
N ILE A 313 21.56 -2.15 -31.23
CA ILE A 313 20.60 -3.18 -31.62
C ILE A 313 20.22 -3.00 -33.09
N ASN A 314 20.70 -3.90 -33.95
CA ASN A 314 20.31 -3.90 -35.35
C ASN A 314 19.03 -4.72 -35.60
N LYS A 315 18.50 -4.64 -36.83
CA LYS A 315 17.28 -5.34 -37.25
C LYS A 315 17.36 -6.86 -37.05
N GLY A 316 18.50 -7.48 -37.38
CA GLY A 316 18.69 -8.92 -37.20
C GLY A 316 18.61 -9.36 -35.74
N GLN A 317 19.26 -8.60 -34.84
CA GLN A 317 19.17 -8.83 -33.39
C GLN A 317 17.74 -8.63 -32.87
N PHE A 318 17.03 -7.62 -33.36
CA PHE A 318 15.62 -7.43 -33.00
C PHE A 318 14.72 -8.57 -33.49
N ASP A 319 14.95 -9.09 -34.70
CA ASP A 319 14.19 -10.22 -35.23
C ASP A 319 14.50 -11.53 -34.48
N GLN A 320 15.73 -11.71 -33.98
CA GLN A 320 16.06 -12.79 -33.04
C GLN A 320 15.27 -12.66 -31.73
N LEU A 321 15.17 -11.46 -31.15
CA LEU A 321 14.34 -11.23 -29.96
C LEU A 321 12.88 -11.58 -30.24
N ARG A 322 12.32 -11.11 -31.36
CA ARG A 322 10.95 -11.42 -31.77
C ARG A 322 10.71 -12.93 -31.87
N LYS A 323 11.66 -13.68 -32.43
CA LYS A 323 11.58 -15.14 -32.53
C LYS A 323 11.58 -15.77 -31.13
N LEU A 324 12.55 -15.42 -30.27
CA LEU A 324 12.63 -15.93 -28.90
C LEU A 324 11.36 -15.64 -28.10
N VAL A 325 10.79 -14.43 -28.25
CA VAL A 325 9.52 -14.07 -27.61
C VAL A 325 8.40 -14.97 -28.13
N ASN A 326 8.31 -15.20 -29.44
CA ASN A 326 7.28 -16.08 -29.98
C ASN A 326 7.40 -17.50 -29.43
N ASP A 327 8.60 -18.07 -29.47
CA ASP A 327 8.86 -19.45 -29.03
C ASP A 327 8.51 -19.61 -27.55
N LYS A 328 8.98 -18.69 -26.69
CA LYS A 328 8.63 -18.69 -25.26
C LYS A 328 7.13 -18.52 -25.01
N LEU A 329 6.46 -17.62 -25.74
CA LEU A 329 5.02 -17.44 -25.58
C LEU A 329 4.24 -18.72 -25.96
N THR A 330 4.57 -19.35 -27.08
CA THR A 330 3.90 -20.58 -27.52
C THR A 330 4.17 -21.77 -26.60
N ASP A 331 5.42 -21.93 -26.15
CA ASP A 331 5.82 -23.03 -25.28
C ASP A 331 5.23 -22.90 -23.87
N SER A 332 4.90 -21.67 -23.45
CA SER A 332 4.41 -21.41 -22.10
C SER A 332 3.04 -22.01 -21.79
N GLY A 333 2.25 -22.38 -22.80
CA GLY A 333 0.86 -22.83 -22.64
C GLY A 333 -0.10 -21.79 -22.04
N ARG A 334 0.36 -20.55 -21.82
CA ARG A 334 -0.45 -19.48 -21.21
C ARG A 334 -1.62 -19.09 -22.11
N MET A 335 -2.68 -18.57 -21.49
CA MET A 335 -3.93 -18.21 -22.18
C MET A 335 -4.50 -19.39 -22.98
N ASN A 336 -4.63 -20.55 -22.34
CA ASN A 336 -5.09 -21.80 -22.97
C ASN A 336 -4.29 -22.18 -24.22
N GLY A 337 -2.95 -21.97 -24.18
CA GLY A 337 -2.05 -22.27 -25.29
C GLY A 337 -2.18 -21.36 -26.51
N THR A 338 -2.89 -20.24 -26.41
CA THR A 338 -3.15 -19.37 -27.57
C THR A 338 -2.23 -18.15 -27.67
N LEU A 339 -1.44 -17.88 -26.62
CA LEU A 339 -0.57 -16.72 -26.56
C LEU A 339 0.62 -16.86 -27.53
N LYS A 340 0.76 -15.90 -28.46
CA LYS A 340 1.85 -15.89 -29.45
C LYS A 340 2.12 -14.49 -30.02
N VAL A 341 3.26 -14.31 -30.68
CA VAL A 341 3.55 -13.05 -31.39
C VAL A 341 2.58 -12.88 -32.55
N ASN A 342 2.13 -11.64 -32.78
CA ASN A 342 1.25 -11.30 -33.91
C ASN A 342 2.06 -10.66 -35.06
N ARG A 343 1.38 -10.27 -36.15
CA ARG A 343 2.04 -9.63 -37.30
C ARG A 343 2.43 -8.18 -37.03
N LYS A 344 1.85 -7.56 -36.00
CA LYS A 344 2.07 -6.16 -35.64
C LYS A 344 3.41 -6.10 -34.90
N THR A 345 4.48 -5.90 -35.66
CA THR A 345 5.83 -5.70 -35.14
C THR A 345 6.47 -4.60 -35.97
N ARG A 346 7.09 -3.61 -35.31
CA ARG A 346 7.77 -2.50 -35.99
C ARG A 346 9.18 -2.36 -35.47
N TYR A 347 10.07 -1.98 -36.38
CA TYR A 347 11.43 -1.57 -36.10
C TYR A 347 11.68 -0.24 -36.80
N VAL A 348 12.10 0.77 -36.05
CA VAL A 348 12.44 2.10 -36.55
C VAL A 348 13.89 2.38 -36.16
N SER A 349 14.68 2.84 -37.14
CA SER A 349 16.11 3.14 -36.97
C SER A 349 16.51 4.38 -37.78
N HIS A 350 17.43 5.19 -37.25
CA HIS A 350 18.14 6.24 -37.98
C HIS A 350 19.63 5.87 -38.06
N GLY A 351 19.98 4.98 -39.00
CA GLY A 351 21.33 4.43 -39.13
C GLY A 351 21.51 3.13 -38.36
N VAL A 352 22.57 3.01 -37.55
CA VAL A 352 22.84 1.82 -36.75
C VAL A 352 22.13 1.96 -35.40
N GLY A 353 21.16 1.07 -35.14
CA GLY A 353 20.46 1.01 -33.86
C GLY A 353 18.95 1.28 -33.94
N ILE A 354 18.24 0.90 -32.88
CA ILE A 354 16.82 1.19 -32.68
C ILE A 354 16.64 2.66 -32.27
N VAL A 355 15.61 3.31 -32.79
CA VAL A 355 15.04 4.55 -32.24
C VAL A 355 13.76 4.21 -31.49
N GLU A 356 12.90 3.41 -32.13
CA GLU A 356 11.67 2.89 -31.56
C GLU A 356 11.41 1.50 -32.17
N ALA A 357 10.93 0.55 -31.38
CA ALA A 357 10.53 -0.75 -31.89
C ALA A 357 9.45 -1.37 -31.00
N TYR A 358 8.57 -2.20 -31.55
CA TYR A 358 7.60 -2.94 -30.75
C TYR A 358 7.36 -4.35 -31.30
N ILE A 359 7.14 -5.29 -30.39
CA ILE A 359 6.73 -6.67 -30.66
C ILE A 359 5.32 -6.85 -30.12
N GLY A 360 4.34 -7.00 -31.00
CA GLY A 360 2.95 -7.29 -30.64
C GLY A 360 2.68 -8.79 -30.44
N CYS A 361 1.63 -9.10 -29.70
CA CYS A 361 1.16 -10.45 -29.41
C CYS A 361 -0.38 -10.54 -29.42
N LYS A 362 -0.88 -11.77 -29.47
CA LYS A 362 -2.30 -12.10 -29.47
C LYS A 362 -2.58 -13.37 -28.66
N ALA A 363 -3.81 -13.53 -28.20
CA ALA A 363 -4.36 -14.72 -27.54
C ALA A 363 -5.84 -14.90 -27.93
N TYR A 364 -6.55 -15.88 -27.34
CA TYR A 364 -7.94 -16.19 -27.68
C TYR A 364 -8.93 -15.03 -27.46
N TYR A 365 -8.66 -14.12 -26.51
CA TYR A 365 -9.56 -13.01 -26.17
C TYR A 365 -9.01 -11.62 -26.54
N PHE A 366 -7.83 -11.53 -27.16
CA PHE A 366 -7.29 -10.29 -27.71
C PHE A 366 -6.44 -10.52 -28.95
N SER A 367 -6.58 -9.65 -29.94
CA SER A 367 -5.83 -9.73 -31.20
C SER A 367 -4.58 -8.85 -31.22
N ASP A 368 -4.51 -7.84 -30.35
CA ASP A 368 -3.47 -6.82 -30.40
C ASP A 368 -3.08 -6.27 -29.03
N ARG A 369 -1.94 -6.70 -28.52
CA ARG A 369 -1.31 -6.19 -27.29
C ARG A 369 0.21 -6.17 -27.44
N ASP A 370 0.87 -5.22 -26.79
CA ASP A 370 2.33 -5.14 -26.81
C ASP A 370 2.96 -6.19 -25.89
N ALA A 371 3.93 -6.96 -26.40
CA ALA A 371 4.78 -7.83 -25.59
C ALA A 371 6.02 -7.06 -25.10
N ILE A 372 6.74 -6.42 -26.02
CA ILE A 372 7.92 -5.59 -25.72
C ILE A 372 7.84 -4.32 -26.56
N THR A 373 8.04 -3.17 -25.94
CA THR A 373 8.13 -1.88 -26.64
C THR A 373 9.41 -1.16 -26.23
N PHE A 374 10.27 -0.89 -27.20
CA PHE A 374 11.38 0.03 -27.13
C PHE A 374 10.85 1.42 -27.45
N ASN A 375 10.54 2.22 -26.43
CA ASN A 375 9.96 3.55 -26.61
C ASN A 375 11.00 4.54 -27.13
N ALA A 376 10.58 5.53 -27.92
CA ALA A 376 11.44 6.59 -28.44
C ALA A 376 12.15 7.42 -27.35
N SER A 377 11.61 7.42 -26.12
CA SER A 377 12.23 8.03 -24.94
C SER A 377 13.42 7.25 -24.37
N GLY A 378 13.77 6.09 -24.95
CA GLY A 378 14.85 5.22 -24.48
C GLY A 378 14.44 4.22 -23.39
N ASN A 379 13.18 4.22 -22.97
CA ASN A 379 12.65 3.27 -22.00
C ASN A 379 12.09 2.01 -22.67
N ILE A 380 12.31 0.85 -22.07
CA ILE A 380 11.73 -0.43 -22.52
C ILE A 380 10.50 -0.73 -21.68
N THR A 381 9.37 -1.13 -22.27
CA THR A 381 8.19 -1.60 -21.56
C THR A 381 7.86 -3.04 -21.94
N PHE A 382 7.37 -3.80 -20.96
CA PHE A 382 7.07 -5.23 -21.09
C PHE A 382 5.61 -5.47 -20.73
N ALA A 383 4.79 -5.92 -21.69
CA ALA A 383 3.40 -6.34 -21.54
C ALA A 383 2.68 -5.75 -20.32
N SER A 384 2.37 -4.46 -20.36
CA SER A 384 1.74 -3.72 -19.24
C SER A 384 0.34 -4.24 -18.88
N TRP A 385 -0.27 -5.01 -19.78
CA TRP A 385 -1.56 -5.67 -19.60
C TRP A 385 -1.47 -7.01 -18.84
N ALA A 386 -0.27 -7.60 -18.73
CA ALA A 386 -0.08 -8.93 -18.16
C ALA A 386 0.23 -8.88 -16.67
N ASP A 387 -0.29 -9.85 -15.91
CA ASP A 387 0.12 -10.08 -14.53
C ASP A 387 1.58 -10.59 -14.42
N ASP A 388 2.04 -10.79 -13.19
CA ASP A 388 3.39 -11.26 -12.89
C ASP A 388 3.71 -12.66 -13.44
N LEU A 389 2.71 -13.49 -13.75
CA LEU A 389 2.90 -14.86 -14.24
C LEU A 389 2.89 -14.91 -15.76
N ASN A 390 1.95 -14.22 -16.38
CA ASN A 390 1.75 -14.19 -17.83
C ASN A 390 2.85 -13.40 -18.55
N VAL A 391 3.55 -12.50 -17.86
CA VAL A 391 4.70 -11.76 -18.43
C VAL A 391 5.98 -12.59 -18.48
N GLN A 392 6.12 -13.66 -17.68
CA GLN A 392 7.39 -14.39 -17.52
C GLN A 392 8.00 -14.88 -18.84
N PRO A 393 7.25 -15.47 -19.80
CA PRO A 393 7.84 -15.93 -21.05
C PRO A 393 8.47 -14.79 -21.88
N VAL A 394 7.90 -13.59 -21.80
CA VAL A 394 8.46 -12.38 -22.44
C VAL A 394 9.77 -11.96 -21.78
N LEU A 395 9.81 -11.96 -20.44
CA LEU A 395 11.00 -11.59 -19.69
C LEU A 395 12.13 -12.61 -19.89
N GLU A 396 11.82 -13.90 -19.83
CA GLU A 396 12.79 -14.98 -20.10
C GLU A 396 13.39 -14.86 -21.51
N ALA A 397 12.55 -14.64 -22.52
CA ALA A 397 13.01 -14.43 -23.90
C ALA A 397 13.95 -13.23 -24.00
N PHE A 398 13.61 -12.13 -23.33
CA PHE A 398 14.42 -10.91 -23.32
C PHE A 398 15.78 -11.12 -22.63
N ILE A 399 15.81 -11.79 -21.47
CA ILE A 399 17.06 -12.12 -20.78
C ILE A 399 17.94 -13.06 -21.62
N GLN A 400 17.34 -14.09 -22.21
CA GLN A 400 18.04 -15.02 -23.10
C GLN A 400 18.65 -14.28 -24.30
N TRP A 401 17.91 -13.34 -24.88
CA TRP A 401 18.39 -12.50 -25.96
C TRP A 401 19.57 -11.60 -25.55
N CYS A 402 19.48 -10.93 -24.39
CA CYS A 402 20.58 -10.13 -23.84
C CYS A 402 21.86 -10.95 -23.68
N ASN A 403 21.74 -12.18 -23.15
CA ASN A 403 22.86 -13.12 -23.00
C ASN A 403 23.49 -13.46 -24.36
N GLY A 404 22.65 -13.77 -25.36
CA GLY A 404 23.11 -14.07 -26.72
C GLY A 404 23.98 -12.94 -27.30
N ILE A 405 23.52 -11.69 -27.23
CA ILE A 405 24.27 -10.54 -27.73
C ILE A 405 25.56 -10.30 -26.93
N LYS A 406 25.52 -10.44 -25.61
CA LYS A 406 26.69 -10.29 -24.73
C LYS A 406 27.78 -11.31 -25.10
N HIS A 407 27.41 -12.56 -25.34
CA HIS A 407 28.34 -13.62 -25.73
C HIS A 407 28.96 -13.37 -27.13
N GLU A 408 28.15 -12.97 -28.12
CA GLU A 408 28.65 -12.62 -29.46
C GLU A 408 29.64 -11.46 -29.42
N THR A 409 29.32 -10.40 -28.67
CA THR A 409 30.20 -9.23 -28.49
C THR A 409 31.53 -9.64 -27.84
N THR A 410 31.48 -10.49 -26.82
CA THR A 410 32.69 -10.98 -26.12
C THR A 410 33.57 -11.83 -27.04
N ARG A 411 32.97 -12.70 -27.87
CA ARG A 411 33.70 -13.51 -28.87
C ARG A 411 34.39 -12.63 -29.92
N ARG A 412 33.69 -11.63 -30.47
CA ARG A 412 34.26 -10.70 -31.47
C ARG A 412 35.46 -9.93 -30.93
N LYS A 413 35.38 -9.42 -29.68
CA LYS A 413 36.51 -8.72 -29.04
C LYS A 413 37.73 -9.61 -28.85
N LYS A 414 37.55 -10.88 -28.50
CA LYS A 414 38.67 -11.84 -28.39
C LYS A 414 39.34 -12.07 -29.75
N LEU A 415 38.56 -12.27 -30.81
CA LEU A 415 39.08 -12.47 -32.18
C LEU A 415 39.83 -11.25 -32.71
N SER A 416 39.36 -10.03 -32.44
CA SER A 416 40.04 -8.79 -32.87
C SER A 416 41.28 -8.42 -32.05
N SER A 417 41.54 -9.08 -30.92
CA SER A 417 42.73 -8.86 -30.08
C SER A 417 43.89 -9.81 -30.38
N HIS A 418 43.69 -10.75 -31.33
CA HIS A 418 44.70 -11.69 -31.82
C HIS A 418 45.14 -11.38 -33.26
N VAL A 419 44.76 -10.21 -33.77
CA VAL A 419 45.23 -9.58 -35.02
C VAL A 419 45.90 -8.28 -34.62
#